data_AF-A0A946M8Z1-F1
#
_entry.id   AF-A0A946M8Z1-F1
#
_cell.length_a   1.000
_cell.length_b   1.000
_cell.length_c   1.000
_cell.angle_alpha   90.00
_cell.angle_beta   90.00
_cell.angle_gamma   90.00
#
_symmetry.space_group_name_H-M   'P 1'
#
loop_
_entity.id
_entity.type
_entity.pdbx_description
1 polymer ?
#
loop_
_entity_poly.entity_id
_entity_poly.type
_entity_poly.pdbx_seq_one_letter_code
_entity_poly.pdbx_strand_id
1 'polypeptide(L)'
;MENLPAELSLGLESGDSLDIYLNQLRKTPLLSKEEEISLFKKLNSSDDLEAARKLVLAHLRFVVHVAKTYKGYGLPLLDLIQEGNIGLMKAVKR
;
A
#
# COMPACT_ATOMS: atom_id res chain seq x y z
N MET A 1 -6.56 7.12 -16.24
CA MET A 1 -5.22 6.60 -15.87
C MET A 1 -4.79 7.44 -14.69
N GLU A 2 -5.19 7.01 -13.51
CA GLU A 2 -5.05 7.79 -12.28
C GLU A 2 -3.63 7.56 -11.77
N ASN A 3 -2.83 8.63 -11.70
CA ASN A 3 -1.40 8.52 -11.38
C ASN A 3 -1.22 7.87 -10.01
N LEU A 4 -0.67 6.66 -10.03
CA LEU A 4 -0.15 5.97 -8.85
C LEU A 4 0.85 6.93 -8.19
N PRO A 5 0.80 7.14 -6.86
CA PRO A 5 1.82 7.93 -6.18
C PRO A 5 3.20 7.37 -6.56
N ALA A 6 4.14 8.24 -6.95
CA ALA A 6 5.44 7.80 -7.48
C ALA A 6 6.15 6.83 -6.51
N GLU A 7 5.90 6.96 -5.20
CA GLU A 7 6.41 6.08 -4.14
C GLU A 7 5.85 4.65 -4.18
N LEU A 8 4.65 4.43 -4.73
CA LEU A 8 4.10 3.10 -5.02
C LEU A 8 4.61 2.52 -6.34
N SER A 9 5.04 3.37 -7.28
CA SER A 9 5.62 2.94 -8.58
C SER A 9 7.10 2.57 -8.47
N LEU A 10 7.81 3.10 -7.46
CA LEU A 10 9.26 3.10 -7.34
C LEU A 10 9.91 1.73 -7.01
N GLY A 11 9.14 0.67 -6.84
CA GLY A 11 9.62 -0.57 -6.21
C GLY A 11 9.39 -1.88 -6.95
N LEU A 12 8.66 -1.87 -8.06
CA LEU A 12 7.95 -3.08 -8.51
C LEU A 12 8.21 -3.45 -9.98
N GLU A 13 9.22 -2.86 -10.62
CA GLU A 13 9.58 -3.16 -12.02
C GLU A 13 10.82 -4.07 -12.17
N SER A 14 11.55 -4.38 -11.10
CA SER A 14 12.70 -5.30 -11.13
C SER A 14 12.97 -5.99 -9.78
N GLY A 15 13.64 -7.15 -9.79
CA GLY A 15 13.91 -7.95 -8.58
C GLY A 15 14.73 -7.21 -7.50
N ASP A 16 15.74 -6.42 -7.90
CA ASP A 16 16.50 -5.55 -7.00
C ASP A 16 15.63 -4.41 -6.42
N SER A 17 14.56 -4.04 -7.11
CA SER A 17 13.59 -3.03 -6.68
C SER A 17 12.71 -3.55 -5.52
N LEU A 18 12.43 -4.85 -5.48
CA LEU A 18 11.57 -5.45 -4.45
C LEU A 18 12.20 -5.39 -3.05
N ASP A 19 13.50 -5.69 -2.91
CA ASP A 19 14.16 -5.65 -1.61
C ASP A 19 14.25 -4.22 -1.05
N ILE A 20 14.47 -3.24 -1.94
CA ILE A 20 14.45 -1.81 -1.60
C ILE A 20 13.04 -1.42 -1.13
N TYR A 21 12.00 -1.80 -1.88
CA TYR A 21 10.61 -1.58 -1.52
C TYR A 21 10.26 -2.16 -0.14
N LEU A 22 10.59 -3.44 0.08
CA LEU A 22 10.37 -4.11 1.36
C LEU A 22 11.12 -3.43 2.51
N ASN A 23 12.32 -2.90 2.26
CA ASN A 23 13.07 -2.14 3.25
C ASN A 23 12.43 -0.80 3.59
N GLN A 24 11.88 -0.10 2.60
CA GLN A 24 11.12 1.13 2.82
C GLN A 24 9.86 0.86 3.65
N LEU A 25 9.10 -0.18 3.31
CA LEU A 25 7.89 -0.55 4.06
C LEU A 25 8.15 -0.89 5.53
N ARG A 26 9.31 -1.49 5.84
CA ARG A 26 9.70 -1.75 7.24
C ARG A 26 9.90 -0.47 8.05
N LYS A 27 10.27 0.63 7.40
CA LYS A 27 10.52 1.93 8.02
C LYS A 27 9.26 2.80 8.13
N THR A 28 8.19 2.44 7.42
CA THR A 28 6.93 3.17 7.50
C THR A 28 6.33 3.02 8.90
N PRO A 29 6.01 4.13 9.58
CA PRO A 29 5.37 4.07 10.90
C PRO A 29 3.97 3.46 10.81
N LEU A 30 3.59 2.72 11.84
CA LEU A 30 2.21 2.27 12.00
C LEU A 30 1.34 3.44 12.46
N LEU A 31 0.09 3.42 12.03
CA LEU A 31 -0.92 4.33 12.56
C LEU A 31 -1.59 3.72 13.79
N SER A 32 -1.91 4.56 14.76
CA SER A 32 -2.87 4.23 15.80
C SER A 32 -4.29 4.24 15.24
N LYS A 33 -5.21 3.61 15.95
CA LYS A 33 -6.63 3.61 15.60
C LYS A 33 -7.21 5.03 15.52
N GLU A 34 -6.79 5.91 16.42
CA GLU A 34 -7.21 7.31 16.47
C GLU A 34 -6.69 8.09 15.26
N GLU A 35 -5.44 7.83 14.86
CA GLU A 35 -4.84 8.43 13.66
C GLU A 35 -5.58 7.98 12.39
N GLU A 36 -5.89 6.70 12.26
CA GLU A 36 -6.67 6.16 11.14
C GLU A 36 -8.04 6.83 11.04
N ILE A 37 -8.78 6.90 12.15
CA ILE A 37 -10.10 7.56 12.18
C ILE A 37 -9.99 9.03 11.77
N SER A 38 -8.95 9.73 12.23
CA SER A 38 -8.71 11.13 11.87
C SER A 38 -8.42 11.29 10.37
N LEU A 39 -7.60 10.43 9.80
CA LEU A 39 -7.28 10.44 8.36
C LEU A 39 -8.50 10.10 7.51
N PHE A 40 -9.29 9.09 7.88
CA PHE A 40 -10.54 8.76 7.17
C PHE A 40 -11.54 9.92 7.23
N LYS A 41 -11.67 10.60 8.37
CA LYS A 41 -12.51 11.80 8.46
C LYS A 41 -12.07 12.89 7.50
N LYS A 42 -10.76 13.18 7.44
CA LYS A 42 -10.19 14.17 6.51
C LYS A 42 -10.41 13.79 5.05
N LEU A 43 -10.17 12.53 4.72
CA LEU A 43 -10.40 12.00 3.39
C LEU A 43 -11.88 12.19 2.99
N ASN A 44 -12.81 11.80 3.85
CA ASN A 44 -14.24 11.90 3.55
C ASN A 44 -14.78 13.34 3.53
N SER A 45 -14.20 14.25 4.32
CA SER A 45 -14.68 15.64 4.40
C SER A 45 -14.15 16.55 3.31
N SER A 46 -12.93 16.30 2.82
CA SER A 46 -12.19 17.23 1.97
C SER A 46 -11.45 16.58 0.81
N ASP A 47 -11.69 15.29 0.54
CA ASP A 47 -10.98 14.51 -0.48
C ASP A 47 -9.45 14.64 -0.34
N ASP A 48 -8.98 14.63 0.92
CA ASP A 48 -7.59 14.89 1.27
C ASP A 48 -6.68 13.77 0.73
N LEU A 49 -6.04 14.03 -0.41
CA LEU A 49 -5.14 13.10 -1.07
C LEU A 49 -3.97 12.68 -0.18
N GLU A 50 -3.49 13.56 0.70
CA GLU A 50 -2.40 13.21 1.61
C GLU A 50 -2.90 12.30 2.73
N ALA A 51 -4.16 12.45 3.17
CA ALA A 51 -4.79 11.51 4.08
C ALA A 51 -4.94 10.13 3.44
N ALA A 52 -5.42 10.05 2.19
CA ALA A 52 -5.47 8.80 1.42
C ALA A 52 -4.08 8.17 1.28
N ARG A 53 -3.07 8.97 0.94
CA ARG A 53 -1.68 8.50 0.79
C ARG A 53 -1.15 7.89 2.08
N LYS A 54 -1.35 8.54 3.23
CA LYS A 54 -0.93 8.03 4.55
C LYS A 54 -1.63 6.74 4.92
N LEU A 55 -2.95 6.66 4.69
CA LEU A 55 -3.74 5.44 4.91
C LEU A 55 -3.20 4.28 4.06
N VAL A 56 -2.94 4.51 2.77
CA VAL A 56 -2.39 3.48 1.87
C VAL A 56 -1.00 3.03 2.37
N LEU A 57 -0.07 3.97 2.58
CA LEU A 57 1.31 3.65 2.96
C LEU A 57 1.40 2.83 4.26
N ALA A 58 0.59 3.17 5.27
CA ALA A 58 0.56 2.46 6.54
C ALA A 58 0.13 0.98 6.40
N HIS A 59 -0.65 0.66 5.36
CA HIS A 59 -1.22 -0.66 5.13
C HIS A 59 -0.46 -1.51 4.09
N LEU A 60 0.52 -0.94 3.37
CA LEU A 60 1.29 -1.70 2.38
C LEU A 60 2.02 -2.91 2.99
N ARG A 61 2.47 -2.82 4.25
CA ARG A 61 3.08 -3.97 4.94
C ARG A 61 2.08 -5.12 5.16
N PHE A 62 0.80 -4.80 5.38
CA PHE A 62 -0.26 -5.80 5.47
C PHE A 62 -0.51 -6.48 4.12
N VAL A 63 -0.50 -5.72 3.02
CA VAL A 63 -0.60 -6.28 1.67
C VAL A 63 0.51 -7.30 1.42
N VAL A 64 1.76 -6.96 1.74
CA VAL A 64 2.88 -7.91 1.59
C VAL A 64 2.72 -9.15 2.47
N HIS A 65 2.22 -8.99 3.71
CA HIS A 65 1.95 -10.12 4.58
C HIS A 65 0.92 -11.08 3.98
N VAL A 66 -0.19 -10.54 3.48
CA VAL A 66 -1.24 -11.33 2.80
C VAL A 66 -0.70 -11.97 1.52
N ALA A 67 -0.01 -11.24 0.66
CA ALA A 67 0.53 -11.78 -0.59
C ALA A 67 1.47 -12.98 -0.36
N LYS A 68 2.25 -12.97 0.73
CA LYS A 68 3.13 -14.10 1.09
C LYS A 68 2.37 -15.38 1.45
N THR A 69 1.12 -15.31 1.91
CA THR A 69 0.32 -16.52 2.22
C THR A 69 -0.16 -17.24 0.96
N TYR A 70 -0.17 -16.55 -0.19
CA TYR A 70 -0.48 -17.12 -1.51
C TYR A 70 0.77 -17.63 -2.25
N LYS A 71 1.94 -17.66 -1.59
CA LYS A 71 3.15 -18.26 -2.17
C LYS A 71 2.91 -19.76 -2.40
N GLY A 72 3.26 -20.25 -3.58
CA GLY A 72 3.11 -21.67 -3.95
C GLY A 72 1.90 -21.99 -4.84
N TYR A 73 1.02 -21.02 -5.08
CA TYR A 73 -0.12 -21.15 -6.02
C TYR A 73 0.26 -20.86 -7.49
N GLY A 74 1.55 -20.81 -7.82
CA GLY A 74 2.04 -20.60 -9.18
C GLY A 74 2.13 -19.15 -9.65
N LEU A 75 1.69 -18.17 -8.85
CA LEU A 75 1.81 -16.75 -9.17
C LEU A 75 3.10 -16.11 -8.61
N PRO A 76 3.76 -15.21 -9.35
CA PRO A 76 4.85 -14.40 -8.84
C PRO A 76 4.40 -13.56 -7.64
N LEU A 77 5.24 -13.48 -6.59
CA LEU A 77 4.94 -12.69 -5.39
C LEU A 77 4.72 -11.21 -5.72
N LEU A 78 5.45 -10.70 -6.71
CA LEU A 78 5.36 -9.32 -7.16
C LEU A 78 3.95 -8.99 -7.68
N ASP A 79 3.39 -9.87 -8.51
CA ASP A 79 2.05 -9.70 -9.08
C ASP A 79 0.98 -9.73 -7.98
N LEU A 80 1.13 -10.63 -7.00
CA LEU A 80 0.24 -10.69 -5.84
C LEU A 80 0.28 -9.41 -5.01
N ILE A 81 1.47 -8.83 -4.81
CA ILE A 81 1.63 -7.55 -4.12
C ILE A 81 0.96 -6.42 -4.91
N GLN A 82 1.14 -6.41 -6.24
CA GLN A 82 0.56 -5.39 -7.10
C GLN A 82 -0.97 -5.41 -7.09
N GLU A 83 -1.58 -6.58 -7.26
CA GLU A 83 -3.04 -6.73 -7.16
C GLU A 83 -3.56 -6.35 -5.77
N GLY A 84 -2.84 -6.74 -4.72
CA GLY A 84 -3.17 -6.35 -3.35
C GLY A 84 -3.10 -4.84 -3.11
N ASN A 85 -2.10 -4.16 -3.67
CA ASN A 85 -1.95 -2.70 -3.59
C ASN A 85 -3.12 -2.00 -4.31
N ILE A 86 -3.51 -2.48 -5.50
CA ILE A 86 -4.68 -1.96 -6.23
C ILE A 86 -5.96 -2.16 -5.41
N GLY A 87 -6.13 -3.34 -4.81
CA GLY A 87 -7.25 -3.63 -3.90
C GLY A 87 -7.30 -2.68 -2.71
N LEU A 88 -6.15 -2.44 -2.07
CA LEU A 88 -6.02 -1.49 -0.96
C LEU A 88 -6.41 -0.07 -1.37
N MET A 89 -5.90 0.42 -2.51
CA MET A 89 -6.25 1.75 -3.02
C MET A 89 -7.76 1.90 -3.26
N LYS A 90 -8.39 0.87 -3.82
CA LYS A 90 -9.86 0.85 -4.02
C LYS A 90 -10.61 0.84 -2.69
N ALA A 91 -10.07 0.16 -1.67
CA ALA A 91 -10.69 0.11 -0.34
C ALA A 91 -10.61 1.46 0.39
N VAL A 92 -9.49 2.19 0.25
CA VAL A 92 -9.32 3.52 0.87
C VAL A 92 -10.22 4.58 0.24
N LYS A 93 -10.56 4.45 -1.06
CA LYS A 93 -11.44 5.38 -1.78
C LYS A 93 -12.95 5.14 -1.56
N ARG A 94 -13.33 4.08 -0.86
CA ARG A 94 -14.73 3.74 -0.60
C ARG A 94 -15.19 4.30 0.74
#